data_AF-A0A7J8LME6-F1
#
_entry.id   AF-A0A7J8LME6-F1
#
_cell.length_a   1.000
_cell.length_b   1.000
_cell.length_c   1.000
_cell.angle_alpha   90.00
_cell.angle_beta   90.00
_cell.angle_gamma   90.00
#
_symmetry.space_group_name_H-M   'P 1'
#
loop_
_entity.id
_entity.type
_entity.pdbx_description
1 polymer ?
#
loop_
_entity_poly.entity_id
_entity_poly.type
_entity_poly.pdbx_seq_one_letter_code
_entity_poly.pdbx_strand_id
1 'polypeptide(L)'
;MMMTVSMSMCKEMVSLLDISSGVLKSDFFSPRRHKEKVVILMGATGTGKSRLSIDLATRFPAEIINSDKIQVHEGLDIVTNKISEEERSGIPHHLLGVISPNIDFTVTNFVDMASRATASIVSRSQLPIIAGGSNSYIEALVDDERSRFRSKYECCFLWVDVAMPVLHQYVSERVDKMVENGMVDEARSFFDYNANYSKGIRKAIGVPEFDRYFRAEPFLDKRQRAKLLQEAIQEIKRNTCRLACRQFDKIQRLRNKKNWTIHRLDATEVFLRRGNGADEAWEELVADPSTEIVAQFLCNISPGALLSTSPAIEFLVV
;
A
#
# COMPACT_ATOMS: atom_id res chain seq x y z
N MET A 1 19.42 -15.90 9.59
CA MET A 1 18.65 -16.08 10.84
C MET A 1 17.85 -14.79 10.98
N MET A 2 16.53 -14.82 10.80
CA MET A 2 15.72 -13.59 10.85
C MET A 2 15.60 -13.13 12.30
N MET A 3 16.20 -11.99 12.62
CA MET A 3 16.01 -11.33 13.91
C MET A 3 14.74 -10.46 13.86
N THR A 4 13.76 -10.79 14.70
CA THR A 4 12.53 -10.01 14.85
C THR A 4 12.77 -8.85 15.80
N VAL A 5 12.51 -7.62 15.37
CA VAL A 5 12.62 -6.43 16.25
C VAL A 5 11.36 -6.34 17.13
N SER A 6 11.53 -6.50 18.44
CA SER A 6 10.42 -6.38 19.41
C SER A 6 10.09 -4.92 19.72
N MET A 7 8.82 -4.55 19.51
CA MET A 7 8.29 -3.22 19.85
C MET A 7 8.37 -2.90 21.36
N SER A 8 8.37 -3.91 22.24
CA SER A 8 8.55 -3.69 23.67
C SER A 8 9.95 -3.20 23.99
N MET A 9 10.97 -3.73 23.30
CA MET A 9 12.36 -3.33 23.50
C MET A 9 12.63 -1.91 22.99
N CYS A 10 12.01 -1.50 21.87
CA CYS A 10 12.07 -0.10 21.42
C CYS A 10 11.45 0.86 22.47
N LYS A 11 10.31 0.49 23.07
CA LYS A 11 9.66 1.31 24.11
C LYS A 11 10.51 1.39 25.39
N GLU A 12 11.10 0.28 25.83
CA GLU A 12 11.99 0.24 27.00
C GLU A 12 13.27 1.06 26.79
N MET A 13 13.88 0.97 25.60
CA MET A 13 15.12 1.67 25.27
C MET A 13 14.92 3.20 25.21
N VAL A 14 13.77 3.67 24.72
CA VAL A 14 13.39 5.11 24.79
C VAL A 14 13.24 5.56 26.24
N SER A 15 12.65 4.74 27.11
CA SER A 15 12.51 5.10 28.54
C SER A 15 13.85 5.20 29.28
N LEU A 16 14.82 4.34 28.92
CA LEU A 16 16.15 4.33 29.53
C LEU A 16 17.00 5.53 29.10
N LEU A 17 16.84 6.00 27.86
CA LEU A 17 17.51 7.22 27.36
C LEU A 17 16.98 8.50 28.04
N ASP A 18 15.67 8.56 28.32
CA ASP A 18 15.07 9.69 29.06
C ASP A 18 15.57 9.78 30.51
N ILE A 19 15.87 8.65 31.16
CA ILE A 19 16.36 8.61 32.55
C ILE A 19 17.80 9.13 32.67
N SER A 20 18.61 9.08 31.60
CA SER A 20 20.03 9.46 31.67
C SER A 20 20.28 10.98 31.58
N SER A 21 19.27 11.80 31.27
CA SER A 21 19.41 13.25 31.13
C SER A 21 18.92 14.00 32.38
N GLY A 22 19.56 13.71 33.52
CA GLY A 22 19.31 14.43 34.77
C GLY A 22 19.78 15.89 34.72
N VAL A 23 18.90 16.81 34.31
CA VAL A 23 19.03 18.25 34.59
C VAL A 23 17.67 18.81 35.00
N LEU A 24 17.57 19.14 36.30
CA LEU A 24 16.48 19.92 36.89
C LEU A 24 16.43 21.33 36.27
N LYS A 25 15.42 21.61 35.43
CA LYS A 25 14.86 22.95 35.29
C LYS A 25 13.34 22.88 35.25
N SER A 26 12.74 23.51 36.24
CA SER A 26 11.34 23.85 36.33
C SER A 26 10.99 24.86 35.24
N ASP A 27 10.45 24.38 34.13
CA ASP A 27 9.62 25.15 33.21
C ASP A 27 8.48 24.25 32.76
N PHE A 28 7.34 24.86 32.43
CA PHE A 28 6.08 24.22 32.03
C PHE A 28 6.25 23.18 30.90
N PHE A 29 6.63 21.94 31.23
CA PHE A 29 6.61 20.83 30.30
C PHE A 29 5.28 20.09 30.42
N SER A 30 4.33 20.44 29.57
CA SER A 30 3.34 19.45 29.14
C SER A 30 4.12 18.23 28.63
N PRO A 31 3.94 17.01 29.16
CA PRO A 31 4.67 15.85 28.67
C PRO A 31 4.39 15.74 27.18
N ARG A 32 5.44 15.73 26.35
CA ARG A 32 5.31 15.45 24.92
C ARG A 32 4.65 14.08 24.83
N ARG A 33 3.35 14.03 24.54
CA ARG A 33 2.67 12.76 24.29
C ARG A 33 3.39 12.11 23.12
N HIS A 34 4.12 11.03 23.38
CA HIS A 34 4.69 10.20 22.32
C HIS A 34 3.53 9.75 21.44
N LYS A 35 3.55 10.21 20.18
CA LYS A 35 2.56 9.81 19.20
C LYS A 35 2.85 8.39 18.80
N GLU A 36 1.80 7.61 18.64
CA GLU A 36 1.90 6.23 18.16
C GLU A 36 2.32 6.24 16.68
N LYS A 37 3.06 5.22 16.27
CA LYS A 37 3.74 5.19 14.97
C LYS A 37 2.89 4.47 13.93
N VAL A 38 2.82 5.01 12.72
CA VAL A 38 2.11 4.41 11.57
C VAL A 38 3.00 4.48 10.33
N VAL A 39 3.08 3.38 9.59
CA VAL A 39 3.77 3.33 8.30
C VAL A 39 2.74 3.41 7.17
N ILE A 40 3.03 4.19 6.14
CA ILE A 40 2.15 4.40 4.99
C ILE A 40 2.92 4.07 3.72
N LEU A 41 2.47 3.04 2.99
CA LEU A 41 3.06 2.60 1.73
C LEU A 41 2.28 3.18 0.55
N MET A 42 2.97 4.01 -0.21
CA MET A 42 2.47 4.72 -1.39
C MET A 42 3.13 4.18 -2.67
N GLY A 43 2.47 4.43 -3.81
CA GLY A 43 2.98 4.00 -5.11
C GLY A 43 1.86 3.72 -6.12
N ALA A 44 2.19 3.77 -7.40
CA ALA A 44 1.25 3.46 -8.47
C ALA A 44 0.84 1.97 -8.47
N THR A 45 -0.26 1.61 -9.13
CA THR A 45 -0.68 0.22 -9.29
C THR A 45 0.43 -0.60 -9.95
N GLY A 46 0.65 -1.82 -9.46
CA GLY A 46 1.70 -2.71 -9.97
C GLY A 46 3.12 -2.45 -9.46
N THR A 47 3.38 -1.43 -8.62
CA THR A 47 4.76 -1.16 -8.12
C THR A 47 5.24 -2.09 -7.00
N GLY A 48 4.43 -3.04 -6.52
CA GLY A 48 4.85 -3.99 -5.47
C GLY A 48 4.52 -3.60 -4.03
N LYS A 49 3.66 -2.59 -3.80
CA LYS A 49 3.23 -2.19 -2.43
C LYS A 49 2.78 -3.34 -1.53
N SER A 50 1.99 -4.28 -2.06
CA SER A 50 1.48 -5.40 -1.27
C SER A 50 2.61 -6.35 -0.86
N ARG A 51 3.56 -6.64 -1.77
CA ARG A 51 4.78 -7.40 -1.46
C ARG A 51 5.55 -6.72 -0.32
N LEU A 52 5.80 -5.42 -0.43
CA LEU A 52 6.51 -4.67 0.60
C LEU A 52 5.79 -4.64 1.95
N SER A 53 4.45 -4.56 1.97
CA SER A 53 3.71 -4.62 3.23
C SER A 53 3.85 -5.97 3.93
N ILE A 54 3.92 -7.07 3.19
CA ILE A 54 4.15 -8.40 3.76
C ILE A 54 5.60 -8.53 4.24
N ASP A 55 6.58 -8.06 3.48
CA ASP A 55 7.99 -8.08 3.88
C ASP A 55 8.18 -7.34 5.21
N LEU A 56 7.61 -6.13 5.33
CA LEU A 56 7.65 -5.35 6.57
C LEU A 56 6.88 -6.01 7.70
N ALA A 57 5.70 -6.58 7.45
CA ALA A 57 4.90 -7.26 8.48
C ALA A 57 5.49 -8.60 8.95
N THR A 58 6.44 -9.15 8.18
CA THR A 58 7.21 -10.33 8.60
C THR A 58 8.42 -9.93 9.46
N ARG A 59 8.97 -8.72 9.23
CA ARG A 59 10.13 -8.18 9.97
C ARG A 59 9.73 -7.45 11.25
N PHE A 60 8.54 -6.86 11.28
CA PHE A 60 7.97 -6.12 12.40
C PHE A 60 6.61 -6.70 12.78
N PRO A 61 6.23 -6.73 14.08
CA PRO A 61 4.91 -7.18 14.50
C PRO A 61 3.84 -6.18 14.03
N ALA A 62 3.28 -6.42 12.85
CA ALA A 62 2.45 -5.46 12.15
C ALA A 62 1.16 -6.09 11.59
N GLU A 63 0.18 -5.23 11.33
CA GLU A 63 -1.04 -5.58 10.60
C GLU A 63 -1.28 -4.56 9.48
N ILE A 64 -1.92 -4.99 8.39
CA ILE A 64 -2.03 -4.22 7.16
C ILE A 64 -3.44 -3.63 7.03
N ILE A 65 -3.54 -2.34 6.71
CA ILE A 65 -4.79 -1.66 6.39
C ILE A 65 -4.78 -1.33 4.90
N ASN A 66 -5.69 -1.92 4.13
CA ASN A 66 -5.86 -1.58 2.72
C ASN A 66 -6.40 -0.15 2.57
N SER A 67 -5.78 0.60 1.65
CA SER A 67 -6.21 1.94 1.24
C SER A 67 -6.52 2.04 -0.26
N ASP A 68 -6.63 0.92 -0.98
CA ASP A 68 -7.21 0.91 -2.31
C ASP A 68 -8.74 0.89 -2.23
N LYS A 69 -9.37 1.96 -2.71
CA LYS A 69 -10.83 2.18 -2.66
C LYS A 69 -11.66 1.16 -3.43
N ILE A 70 -11.06 0.39 -4.34
CA ILE A 70 -11.76 -0.66 -5.08
C ILE A 70 -11.62 -1.99 -4.34
N GLN A 71 -10.42 -2.30 -3.83
CA GLN A 71 -10.14 -3.57 -3.13
C GLN A 71 -10.88 -3.72 -1.79
N VAL A 72 -11.47 -2.65 -1.26
CA VAL A 72 -12.35 -2.74 -0.07
C VAL A 72 -13.59 -3.60 -0.31
N HIS A 73 -14.02 -3.79 -1.56
CA HIS A 73 -15.25 -4.50 -1.89
C HIS A 73 -15.03 -6.00 -2.03
N GLU A 74 -16.02 -6.78 -1.62
CA GLU A 74 -16.09 -8.24 -1.81
C GLU A 74 -16.10 -8.64 -3.30
N GLY A 75 -15.46 -9.75 -3.63
CA GLY A 75 -15.43 -10.32 -4.99
C GLY A 75 -14.59 -9.53 -5.99
N LEU A 76 -14.56 -10.00 -7.24
CA LEU A 76 -13.68 -9.48 -8.30
C LEU A 76 -12.20 -9.45 -7.89
N ASP A 77 -11.71 -10.51 -7.24
CA ASP A 77 -10.38 -10.55 -6.64
C ASP A 77 -9.28 -10.48 -7.71
N ILE A 78 -9.48 -11.14 -8.85
CA ILE A 78 -8.55 -11.08 -9.98
C ILE A 78 -8.60 -9.69 -10.62
N VAL A 79 -9.78 -9.22 -11.03
CA VAL A 79 -9.99 -7.91 -11.68
C VAL A 79 -9.47 -6.76 -10.81
N THR A 80 -9.64 -6.84 -9.49
CA THR A 80 -9.19 -5.80 -8.55
C THR A 80 -7.77 -6.04 -8.01
N ASN A 81 -7.11 -7.12 -8.45
CA ASN A 81 -5.74 -7.49 -8.07
C ASN A 81 -5.56 -7.53 -6.55
N LYS A 82 -6.48 -8.17 -5.82
CA LYS A 82 -6.31 -8.40 -4.39
C LYS A 82 -5.17 -9.39 -4.16
N ILE A 83 -4.42 -9.19 -3.09
CA ILE A 83 -3.42 -10.17 -2.64
C ILE A 83 -4.12 -11.45 -2.16
N SER A 84 -3.65 -12.60 -2.63
CA SER A 84 -4.25 -13.90 -2.30
C SER A 84 -4.03 -14.25 -0.82
N GLU A 85 -4.82 -15.17 -0.26
CA GLU A 85 -4.64 -15.59 1.14
C GLU A 85 -3.26 -16.24 1.38
N GLU A 86 -2.75 -16.96 0.38
CA GLU A 86 -1.42 -17.57 0.42
C GLU A 86 -0.32 -16.50 0.46
N GLU A 87 -0.42 -15.49 -0.41
CA GLU A 87 0.53 -14.37 -0.46
C GLU A 87 0.50 -13.52 0.82
N ARG A 88 -0.63 -13.47 1.53
CA ARG A 88 -0.73 -12.75 2.81
C ARG A 88 0.09 -13.40 3.93
N SER A 89 0.52 -14.65 3.79
CA SER A 89 1.37 -15.34 4.77
C SER A 89 0.83 -15.28 6.21
N GLY A 90 -0.49 -15.32 6.38
CA GLY A 90 -1.17 -15.23 7.68
C GLY A 90 -1.20 -13.84 8.32
N ILE A 91 -0.66 -12.81 7.68
CA ILE A 91 -0.68 -11.43 8.19
C ILE A 91 -2.11 -10.87 8.15
N PRO A 92 -2.64 -10.33 9.27
CA PRO A 92 -3.98 -9.73 9.30
C PRO A 92 -4.11 -8.54 8.34
N HIS A 93 -5.18 -8.55 7.54
CA HIS A 93 -5.54 -7.47 6.64
C HIS A 93 -6.89 -6.85 7.03
N HIS A 94 -6.93 -5.52 7.08
CA HIS A 94 -8.13 -4.72 7.32
C HIS A 94 -8.55 -4.02 6.04
N LEU A 95 -9.86 -3.80 5.90
CA LEU A 95 -10.47 -3.08 4.78
C LEU A 95 -10.17 -3.69 3.40
N LEU A 96 -10.01 -5.01 3.33
CA LEU A 96 -9.78 -5.76 2.10
C LEU A 96 -10.94 -6.75 1.93
N GLY A 97 -11.80 -6.51 0.93
CA GLY A 97 -12.95 -7.38 0.68
C GLY A 97 -14.01 -7.42 1.79
N VAL A 98 -14.29 -6.29 2.45
CA VAL A 98 -15.22 -6.21 3.60
C VAL A 98 -16.47 -5.38 3.33
N ILE A 99 -16.56 -4.75 2.16
CA ILE A 99 -17.67 -3.88 1.76
C ILE A 99 -18.50 -4.58 0.68
N SER A 100 -19.82 -4.50 0.80
CA SER A 100 -20.72 -5.04 -0.22
C SER A 100 -20.44 -4.43 -1.60
N PRO A 101 -20.42 -5.23 -2.68
CA PRO A 101 -20.01 -4.79 -4.01
C PRO A 101 -20.80 -3.60 -4.60
N ASN A 102 -22.06 -3.42 -4.18
CA ASN A 102 -22.97 -2.40 -4.71
C ASN A 102 -22.94 -1.07 -3.93
N ILE A 103 -22.22 -1.01 -2.81
CA ILE A 103 -22.17 0.16 -1.93
C ILE A 103 -20.99 1.03 -2.34
N ASP A 104 -21.21 2.34 -2.41
CA ASP A 104 -20.11 3.28 -2.61
C ASP A 104 -19.28 3.43 -1.34
N PHE A 105 -17.99 3.14 -1.45
CA PHE A 105 -17.04 3.39 -0.37
C PHE A 105 -16.43 4.79 -0.50
N THR A 106 -16.85 5.73 0.34
CA THR A 106 -16.43 7.14 0.28
C THR A 106 -15.14 7.41 1.06
N VAL A 107 -14.55 8.59 0.82
CA VAL A 107 -13.40 9.09 1.61
C VAL A 107 -13.74 9.13 3.10
N THR A 108 -14.94 9.58 3.47
CA THR A 108 -15.37 9.65 4.88
C THR A 108 -15.46 8.26 5.49
N ASN A 109 -15.97 7.26 4.75
CA ASN A 109 -15.97 5.87 5.22
C ASN A 109 -14.54 5.38 5.47
N PHE A 110 -13.61 5.65 4.54
CA PHE A 110 -12.22 5.29 4.72
C PHE A 110 -11.59 5.94 5.95
N VAL A 111 -11.74 7.25 6.11
CA VAL A 111 -11.14 7.97 7.26
C VAL A 111 -11.62 7.39 8.59
N ASP A 112 -12.91 7.12 8.71
CA ASP A 112 -13.49 6.53 9.91
C ASP A 112 -12.99 5.10 10.16
N MET A 113 -13.13 4.22 9.16
CA MET A 113 -12.77 2.81 9.31
C MET A 113 -11.26 2.59 9.47
N ALA A 114 -10.44 3.31 8.71
CA ALA A 114 -8.98 3.25 8.84
C ALA A 114 -8.53 3.77 10.21
N SER A 115 -9.11 4.87 10.70
CA SER A 115 -8.78 5.38 12.04
C SER A 115 -9.11 4.38 13.15
N ARG A 116 -10.24 3.66 13.04
CA ARG A 116 -10.61 2.60 13.99
C ARG A 116 -9.68 1.41 13.90
N ALA A 117 -9.34 0.97 12.69
CA ALA A 117 -8.39 -0.12 12.47
C ALA A 117 -7.00 0.22 13.05
N THR A 118 -6.48 1.43 12.76
CA THR A 118 -5.21 1.92 13.32
C THR A 118 -5.25 1.92 14.85
N ALA A 119 -6.29 2.47 15.47
CA ALA A 119 -6.41 2.47 16.93
C ALA A 119 -6.46 1.06 17.52
N SER A 120 -7.17 0.14 16.86
CA SER A 120 -7.28 -1.27 17.25
C SER A 120 -5.92 -1.98 17.20
N ILE A 121 -5.18 -1.84 16.09
CA ILE A 121 -3.84 -2.44 15.91
C ILE A 121 -2.85 -1.90 16.95
N VAL A 122 -2.83 -0.58 17.15
CA VAL A 122 -1.97 0.07 18.16
C VAL A 122 -2.31 -0.42 19.58
N SER A 123 -3.59 -0.63 19.89
CA SER A 123 -3.99 -1.16 21.21
C SER A 123 -3.47 -2.57 21.49
N ARG A 124 -3.17 -3.35 20.43
CA ARG A 124 -2.50 -4.65 20.50
C ARG A 124 -0.97 -4.56 20.47
N SER A 125 -0.40 -3.35 20.58
CA SER A 125 1.04 -3.08 20.48
C SER A 125 1.68 -3.54 19.16
N GLN A 126 0.90 -3.55 18.08
CA GLN A 126 1.38 -3.84 16.73
C GLN A 126 1.48 -2.57 15.89
N LEU A 127 2.31 -2.63 14.84
CA LEU A 127 2.52 -1.54 13.89
C LEU A 127 1.41 -1.54 12.83
N PRO A 128 0.63 -0.45 12.68
CA PRO A 128 -0.28 -0.30 11.56
C PRO A 128 0.50 0.06 10.30
N ILE A 129 0.36 -0.75 9.25
CA ILE A 129 0.89 -0.46 7.90
C ILE A 129 -0.29 -0.18 6.97
N ILE A 130 -0.44 1.07 6.51
CA ILE A 130 -1.49 1.44 5.56
C ILE A 130 -0.92 1.34 4.14
N ALA A 131 -1.46 0.47 3.29
CA ALA A 131 -0.94 0.23 1.95
C ALA A 131 -2.04 0.34 0.88
N GLY A 132 -1.77 0.99 -0.25
CA GLY A 132 -2.73 1.07 -1.35
C GLY A 132 -2.51 2.22 -2.34
N GLY A 133 -3.29 2.22 -3.42
CA GLY A 133 -3.14 3.16 -4.54
C GLY A 133 -4.04 4.40 -4.51
N SER A 134 -4.99 4.50 -3.56
CA SER A 134 -5.91 5.65 -3.51
C SER A 134 -5.33 6.79 -2.66
N ASN A 135 -4.32 7.47 -3.20
CA ASN A 135 -3.60 8.54 -2.49
C ASN A 135 -4.49 9.71 -2.03
N SER A 136 -5.67 9.91 -2.62
CA SER A 136 -6.65 10.88 -2.12
C SER A 136 -7.26 10.48 -0.78
N TYR A 137 -7.37 9.18 -0.50
CA TYR A 137 -7.90 8.64 0.76
C TYR A 137 -6.84 8.77 1.86
N ILE A 138 -5.58 8.46 1.53
CA ILE A 138 -4.43 8.70 2.40
C ILE A 138 -4.30 10.20 2.72
N GLU A 139 -4.40 11.08 1.71
CA GLU A 139 -4.38 12.53 1.94
C GLU A 139 -5.50 12.97 2.88
N ALA A 140 -6.74 12.53 2.68
CA ALA A 140 -7.84 12.89 3.57
C ALA A 140 -7.66 12.33 5.00
N LEU A 141 -7.13 11.11 5.14
CA LEU A 141 -6.82 10.56 6.46
C LEU A 141 -5.77 11.39 7.18
N VAL A 142 -4.72 11.82 6.48
CA VAL A 142 -3.53 12.41 7.10
C VAL A 142 -3.58 13.93 7.23
N ASP A 143 -4.10 14.64 6.21
CA ASP A 143 -4.09 16.10 6.09
C ASP A 143 -5.40 16.78 6.51
N ASP A 144 -6.52 16.06 6.62
CA ASP A 144 -7.80 16.66 7.03
C ASP A 144 -7.80 16.93 8.55
N GLU A 145 -8.00 18.19 8.96
CA GLU A 145 -8.10 18.57 10.37
C GLU A 145 -9.20 17.77 11.10
N ARG A 146 -10.27 17.38 10.38
CA ARG A 146 -11.38 16.60 10.94
C ARG A 146 -10.95 15.17 11.30
N SER A 147 -9.99 14.58 10.59
CA SER A 147 -9.50 13.24 10.91
C SER A 147 -8.73 13.23 12.23
N ARG A 148 -8.07 14.36 12.56
CA ARG A 148 -7.14 14.52 13.69
C ARG A 148 -6.04 13.45 13.69
N PHE A 149 -5.76 12.79 12.56
CA PHE A 149 -4.89 11.62 12.51
C PHE A 149 -3.46 11.97 12.91
N ARG A 150 -2.88 13.01 12.32
CA ARG A 150 -1.55 13.53 12.70
C ARG A 150 -1.45 14.08 14.11
N SER A 151 -2.56 14.34 14.80
CA SER A 151 -2.54 14.70 16.22
C SER A 151 -2.31 13.49 17.13
N LYS A 152 -2.71 12.29 16.67
CA LYS A 152 -2.62 11.03 17.40
C LYS A 152 -1.39 10.21 16.99
N TYR A 153 -1.05 10.27 15.71
CA TYR A 153 -0.04 9.41 15.10
C TYR A 153 1.08 10.22 14.45
N GLU A 154 2.28 9.66 14.49
CA GLU A 154 3.38 10.05 13.64
C GLU A 154 3.44 9.09 12.46
N CYS A 155 3.68 9.62 11.26
CA CYS A 155 3.57 8.85 10.02
C CYS A 155 4.93 8.78 9.30
N CYS A 156 5.36 7.57 8.95
CA CYS A 156 6.46 7.33 8.03
C CYS A 156 5.89 6.99 6.65
N PHE A 157 6.25 7.76 5.63
CA PHE A 157 5.78 7.57 4.26
C PHE A 157 6.86 6.90 3.43
N LEU A 158 6.58 5.70 2.94
CA LEU A 158 7.42 5.00 1.97
C LEU A 158 6.73 5.06 0.61
N TRP A 159 7.48 5.29 -0.45
CA TRP A 159 6.97 5.31 -1.81
C TRP A 159 7.77 4.37 -2.70
N VAL A 160 7.13 3.28 -3.12
CA VAL A 160 7.69 2.37 -4.12
C VAL A 160 7.45 2.95 -5.51
N ASP A 161 8.53 3.43 -6.13
CA ASP A 161 8.57 4.09 -7.43
C ASP A 161 9.17 3.15 -8.49
N VAL A 162 8.67 3.27 -9.71
CA VAL A 162 9.17 2.52 -10.88
C VAL A 162 9.11 3.47 -12.07
N ALA A 163 10.17 3.51 -12.87
CA ALA A 163 10.19 4.31 -14.08
C ALA A 163 8.99 4.01 -14.99
N MET A 164 8.27 5.06 -15.42
CA MET A 164 7.00 4.93 -16.13
C MET A 164 7.02 4.00 -17.36
N PRO A 165 8.05 4.02 -18.25
CA PRO A 165 8.10 3.10 -19.38
C PRO A 165 8.14 1.62 -18.94
N VAL A 166 8.93 1.32 -17.92
CA VAL A 166 9.06 -0.03 -17.34
C VAL A 166 7.75 -0.44 -16.68
N LEU A 167 7.15 0.46 -15.89
CA LEU A 167 5.89 0.20 -15.22
C LEU A 167 4.75 -0.03 -16.22
N HIS A 168 4.67 0.73 -17.30
CA HIS A 168 3.65 0.57 -18.35
C HIS A 168 3.72 -0.80 -19.02
N GLN A 169 4.92 -1.27 -19.33
CA GLN A 169 5.13 -2.62 -19.84
C GLN A 169 4.64 -3.66 -18.82
N TYR A 170 5.11 -3.57 -17.58
CA TYR A 170 4.75 -4.53 -16.53
C TYR A 170 3.24 -4.59 -16.27
N VAL A 171 2.57 -3.44 -16.10
CA VAL A 171 1.12 -3.46 -15.82
C VAL A 171 0.31 -3.95 -17.02
N SER A 172 0.82 -3.78 -18.24
CA SER A 172 0.19 -4.33 -19.45
C SER A 172 0.32 -5.85 -19.51
N GLU A 173 1.51 -6.38 -19.25
CA GLU A 173 1.77 -7.84 -19.16
C GLU A 173 0.99 -8.47 -17.99
N ARG A 174 0.84 -7.74 -16.87
CA ARG A 174 0.03 -8.19 -15.74
C ARG A 174 -1.44 -8.36 -16.14
N VAL A 175 -2.00 -7.47 -16.96
CA VAL A 175 -3.37 -7.64 -17.46
C VAL A 175 -3.50 -8.91 -18.31
N ASP A 176 -2.48 -9.25 -19.10
CA ASP A 176 -2.48 -10.53 -19.84
C ASP A 176 -2.55 -11.72 -18.87
N LYS A 177 -1.70 -11.72 -17.84
CA LYS A 177 -1.72 -12.76 -16.80
C LYS A 177 -3.05 -12.82 -16.05
N MET A 178 -3.68 -11.67 -15.78
CA MET A 178 -5.00 -11.63 -15.15
C MET A 178 -6.05 -12.31 -16.04
N VAL A 179 -6.02 -12.06 -17.36
CA VAL A 179 -6.90 -12.74 -18.32
C VAL A 179 -6.64 -14.25 -18.35
N GLU A 180 -5.38 -14.66 -18.39
CA GLU A 180 -4.98 -16.08 -18.31
C GLU A 180 -5.48 -16.75 -17.02
N ASN A 181 -5.49 -16.00 -15.91
CA ASN A 181 -5.97 -16.47 -14.61
C ASN A 181 -7.49 -16.41 -14.43
N GLY A 182 -8.26 -16.05 -15.47
CA GLY A 182 -9.73 -16.10 -15.43
C GLY A 182 -10.44 -14.76 -15.17
N MET A 183 -9.75 -13.63 -15.34
CA MET A 183 -10.35 -12.28 -15.19
C MET A 183 -11.64 -12.10 -16.01
N VAL A 184 -11.69 -12.68 -17.23
CA VAL A 184 -12.87 -12.56 -18.11
C VAL A 184 -14.07 -13.28 -17.52
N ASP A 185 -13.87 -14.49 -16.98
CA ASP A 185 -14.93 -15.28 -16.38
C ASP A 185 -15.40 -14.68 -15.06
N GLU A 186 -14.46 -14.17 -14.25
CA GLU A 186 -14.77 -13.43 -13.03
C GLU A 186 -15.61 -12.18 -13.33
N ALA A 187 -15.21 -11.37 -14.31
CA ALA A 187 -15.97 -10.21 -14.73
C ALA A 187 -17.34 -10.60 -15.32
N ARG A 188 -17.43 -11.71 -16.07
CA ARG A 188 -18.69 -12.22 -16.63
C ARG A 188 -19.67 -12.60 -15.53
N SER A 189 -19.20 -13.23 -14.45
CA SER A 189 -20.03 -13.58 -13.31
C SER A 189 -20.67 -12.36 -12.61
N PHE A 190 -20.03 -11.19 -12.77
CA PHE A 190 -20.46 -9.93 -12.19
C PHE A 190 -21.25 -9.04 -13.17
N PHE A 191 -21.36 -9.45 -14.43
CA PHE A 191 -22.04 -8.70 -15.48
C PHE A 191 -23.54 -8.58 -15.21
N ASP A 192 -24.08 -7.39 -15.41
CA ASP A 192 -25.50 -7.09 -15.29
C ASP A 192 -25.91 -6.13 -16.42
N TYR A 193 -26.95 -6.48 -17.17
CA TYR A 193 -27.47 -5.67 -18.26
C TYR A 193 -27.89 -4.26 -17.81
N ASN A 194 -28.32 -4.11 -16.57
CA ASN A 194 -28.74 -2.85 -15.95
C ASN A 194 -27.66 -2.24 -15.05
N ALA A 195 -26.41 -2.72 -15.16
CA ALA A 195 -25.31 -2.25 -14.32
C ALA A 195 -25.10 -0.74 -14.42
N ASN A 196 -24.86 -0.11 -13.27
CA ASN A 196 -24.35 1.24 -13.19
C ASN A 196 -22.86 1.23 -12.82
N TYR A 197 -22.00 1.47 -13.82
CA TYR A 197 -20.54 1.50 -13.67
C TYR A 197 -20.00 2.71 -12.88
N SER A 198 -20.86 3.59 -12.38
CA SER A 198 -20.47 4.69 -11.49
C SER A 198 -20.53 4.34 -10.00
N LYS A 199 -20.92 3.11 -9.63
CA LYS A 199 -21.18 2.70 -8.24
C LYS A 199 -20.33 1.52 -7.77
N GLY A 200 -19.93 1.55 -6.51
CA GLY A 200 -19.26 0.47 -5.80
C GLY A 200 -18.08 -0.13 -6.57
N ILE A 201 -18.00 -1.46 -6.56
CA ILE A 201 -16.93 -2.22 -7.22
C ILE A 201 -17.00 -2.13 -8.75
N ARG A 202 -18.16 -1.79 -9.33
CA ARG A 202 -18.36 -1.71 -10.78
C ARG A 202 -17.53 -0.60 -11.45
N LYS A 203 -16.92 0.28 -10.65
CA LYS A 203 -15.91 1.27 -11.07
C LYS A 203 -14.54 0.66 -11.36
N ALA A 204 -14.31 -0.62 -11.03
CA ALA A 204 -13.03 -1.29 -11.24
C ALA A 204 -12.67 -1.33 -12.74
N ILE A 205 -11.42 -0.97 -13.07
CA ILE A 205 -10.86 -1.15 -14.40
C ILE A 205 -10.91 -2.64 -14.73
N GLY A 206 -11.51 -2.99 -15.87
CA GLY A 206 -11.85 -4.36 -16.24
C GLY A 206 -13.35 -4.52 -16.40
N VAL A 207 -14.16 -3.97 -15.49
CA VAL A 207 -15.61 -4.19 -15.49
C VAL A 207 -16.31 -3.39 -16.61
N PRO A 208 -16.15 -2.05 -16.71
CA PRO A 208 -16.77 -1.29 -17.80
C PRO A 208 -16.26 -1.70 -19.18
N GLU A 209 -14.97 -2.03 -19.29
CA GLU A 209 -14.33 -2.38 -20.57
C GLU A 209 -14.88 -3.66 -21.18
N PHE A 210 -15.29 -4.64 -20.34
CA PHE A 210 -15.90 -5.87 -20.83
C PHE A 210 -17.40 -5.76 -21.15
N ASP A 211 -18.09 -4.69 -20.76
CA ASP A 211 -19.55 -4.54 -20.96
C ASP A 211 -19.95 -4.74 -22.42
N ARG A 212 -19.26 -4.04 -23.34
CA ARG A 212 -19.52 -4.14 -24.78
C ARG A 212 -19.30 -5.55 -25.30
N TYR A 213 -18.29 -6.25 -24.80
CA TYR A 213 -17.99 -7.62 -25.16
C TYR A 213 -19.12 -8.55 -24.71
N PHE A 214 -19.53 -8.51 -23.43
CA PHE A 214 -20.57 -9.39 -22.90
C PHE A 214 -21.94 -9.18 -23.54
N ARG A 215 -22.33 -7.93 -23.84
CA ARG A 215 -23.60 -7.65 -24.53
C ARG A 215 -23.65 -8.21 -25.96
N ALA A 216 -22.52 -8.18 -26.66
CA ALA A 216 -22.43 -8.61 -28.04
C ALA A 216 -22.17 -10.12 -28.18
N GLU A 217 -21.51 -10.74 -27.19
CA GLU A 217 -21.06 -12.14 -27.22
C GLU A 217 -22.10 -13.14 -27.78
N PRO A 218 -23.40 -13.09 -27.41
CA PRO A 218 -24.41 -14.02 -27.94
C PRO A 218 -24.62 -13.95 -29.46
N PHE A 219 -24.34 -12.80 -30.09
CA PHE A 219 -24.64 -12.51 -31.49
C PHE A 219 -23.43 -12.61 -32.42
N LEU A 220 -22.25 -12.88 -31.88
CA LEU A 220 -20.98 -12.85 -32.61
C LEU A 220 -20.46 -14.26 -32.91
N ASP A 221 -19.82 -14.41 -34.08
CA ASP A 221 -19.04 -15.60 -34.42
C ASP A 221 -17.72 -15.67 -33.62
N LYS A 222 -17.02 -16.80 -33.69
CA LYS A 222 -15.77 -17.03 -32.96
C LYS A 222 -14.69 -15.98 -33.25
N ARG A 223 -14.56 -15.53 -34.51
CA ARG A 223 -13.54 -14.55 -34.92
C ARG A 223 -13.90 -13.15 -34.41
N GLN A 224 -15.17 -12.79 -34.49
CA GLN A 224 -15.69 -11.52 -33.99
C GLN A 224 -15.59 -11.43 -32.46
N ARG A 225 -15.90 -12.51 -31.74
CA ARG A 225 -15.71 -12.60 -30.27
C ARG A 225 -14.24 -12.36 -29.90
N ALA A 226 -13.32 -13.08 -30.53
CA ALA A 226 -11.89 -12.93 -30.25
C ALA A 226 -11.41 -11.50 -30.48
N LYS A 227 -11.85 -10.86 -31.57
CA LYS A 227 -11.52 -9.46 -31.87
C LYS A 227 -12.05 -8.50 -30.80
N LEU A 228 -13.32 -8.61 -30.44
CA LEU A 228 -13.94 -7.69 -29.48
C LEU A 228 -13.39 -7.87 -28.06
N LEU A 229 -13.08 -9.11 -27.68
CA LEU A 229 -12.39 -9.41 -26.43
C LEU A 229 -11.00 -8.77 -26.39
N GLN A 230 -10.24 -8.90 -27.48
CA GLN A 230 -8.93 -8.28 -27.61
C GLN A 230 -9.02 -6.74 -27.50
N GLU A 231 -10.03 -6.12 -28.12
CA GLU A 231 -10.27 -4.67 -28.00
C GLU A 231 -10.52 -4.25 -26.54
N ALA A 232 -11.35 -5.00 -25.81
CA ALA A 232 -11.61 -4.77 -24.38
C ALA A 232 -10.33 -4.89 -23.54
N ILE A 233 -9.53 -5.95 -23.75
CA ILE A 233 -8.26 -6.16 -23.05
C ILE A 233 -7.28 -4.99 -23.31
N GLN A 234 -7.20 -4.51 -24.56
CA GLN A 234 -6.36 -3.35 -24.88
C GLN A 234 -6.86 -2.05 -24.25
N GLU A 235 -8.17 -1.91 -24.05
CA GLU A 235 -8.72 -0.78 -23.28
C GLU A 235 -8.35 -0.86 -21.79
N ILE A 236 -8.44 -2.04 -21.18
CA ILE A 236 -8.03 -2.29 -19.79
C ILE A 236 -6.56 -1.93 -19.59
N LYS A 237 -5.67 -2.36 -20.49
CA LYS A 237 -4.24 -2.00 -20.44
C LYS A 237 -4.04 -0.48 -20.48
N ARG A 238 -4.67 0.20 -21.45
CA ARG A 238 -4.58 1.67 -21.59
C ARG A 238 -5.09 2.40 -20.34
N ASN A 239 -6.22 1.98 -19.78
CA ASN A 239 -6.80 2.58 -18.59
C ASN A 239 -5.96 2.31 -17.34
N THR A 240 -5.33 1.14 -17.24
CA THR A 240 -4.40 0.80 -16.16
C THR A 240 -3.13 1.67 -16.22
N CYS A 241 -2.54 1.87 -17.40
CA CYS A 241 -1.41 2.81 -17.56
C CYS A 241 -1.80 4.24 -17.18
N ARG A 242 -2.96 4.73 -17.64
CA ARG A 242 -3.47 6.06 -17.25
C ARG A 242 -3.67 6.20 -15.74
N LEU A 243 -4.15 5.15 -15.06
CA LEU A 243 -4.26 5.12 -13.61
C LEU A 243 -2.88 5.24 -12.95
N ALA A 244 -1.89 4.49 -13.42
CA ALA A 244 -0.52 4.56 -12.91
C ALA A 244 0.08 5.97 -13.02
N CYS A 245 -0.08 6.64 -14.18
CA CYS A 245 0.36 8.03 -14.36
C CYS A 245 -0.33 8.97 -13.36
N ARG A 246 -1.66 8.89 -13.23
CA ARG A 246 -2.43 9.74 -12.30
C ARG A 246 -2.00 9.54 -10.85
N GLN A 247 -1.70 8.30 -10.45
CA GLN A 247 -1.22 7.99 -9.11
C GLN A 247 0.17 8.57 -8.86
N PHE A 248 1.08 8.44 -9.83
CA PHE A 248 2.41 9.05 -9.78
C PHE A 248 2.33 10.57 -9.63
N ASP A 249 1.56 11.24 -10.50
CA ASP A 249 1.37 12.70 -10.46
C ASP A 249 0.81 13.16 -9.12
N LYS A 250 -0.12 12.37 -8.54
CA LYS A 250 -0.68 12.64 -7.22
C LYS A 250 0.38 12.56 -6.12
N ILE A 251 1.24 11.54 -6.13
CA ILE A 251 2.33 11.39 -5.14
C ILE A 251 3.35 12.53 -5.29
N GLN A 252 3.75 12.85 -6.52
CA GLN A 252 4.62 14.00 -6.81
C GLN A 252 4.02 15.30 -6.27
N ARG A 253 2.71 15.51 -6.43
CA ARG A 253 2.03 16.68 -5.86
C ARG A 253 2.08 16.68 -4.33
N LEU A 254 1.89 15.55 -3.66
CA LEU A 254 1.97 15.44 -2.20
C LEU A 254 3.39 15.73 -1.70
N ARG A 255 4.41 15.19 -2.37
CA ARG A 255 5.82 15.47 -2.07
C ARG A 255 6.16 16.95 -2.26
N ASN A 256 5.88 17.49 -3.44
CA ASN A 256 6.46 18.77 -3.88
C ASN A 256 5.59 19.99 -3.54
N LYS A 257 4.25 19.83 -3.44
CA LYS A 257 3.34 20.95 -3.12
C LYS A 257 2.84 20.94 -1.68
N LYS A 258 2.74 19.77 -1.07
CA LYS A 258 2.32 19.62 0.35
C LYS A 258 3.51 19.40 1.29
N ASN A 259 4.73 19.34 0.75
CA ASN A 259 5.99 19.14 1.49
C ASN A 259 5.95 17.90 2.40
N TRP A 260 5.29 16.82 1.96
CA TRP A 260 5.36 15.56 2.68
C TRP A 260 6.77 14.98 2.55
N THR A 261 7.38 14.64 3.68
CA THR A 261 8.61 13.85 3.72
C THR A 261 8.27 12.41 3.33
N ILE A 262 8.60 12.03 2.11
CA ILE A 262 8.32 10.70 1.55
C ILE A 262 9.65 10.06 1.15
N HIS A 263 9.94 8.90 1.73
CA HIS A 263 11.13 8.11 1.40
C HIS A 263 10.86 7.32 0.12
N ARG A 264 11.54 7.68 -0.96
CA ARG A 264 11.41 6.99 -2.25
C ARG A 264 12.28 5.74 -2.27
N LEU A 265 11.69 4.62 -2.67
CA LEU A 265 12.33 3.33 -2.94
C LEU A 265 12.22 3.09 -4.44
N ASP A 266 13.33 3.08 -5.16
CA ASP A 266 13.34 2.92 -6.61
C ASP A 266 13.43 1.44 -6.98
N ALA A 267 12.29 0.86 -7.33
CA ALA A 267 12.19 -0.54 -7.69
C ALA A 267 12.47 -0.78 -9.18
N THR A 268 12.86 0.23 -9.99
CA THR A 268 12.95 0.09 -11.45
C THR A 268 13.79 -1.12 -11.89
N GLU A 269 14.95 -1.31 -11.28
CA GLU A 269 15.86 -2.42 -11.61
C GLU A 269 15.25 -3.80 -11.30
N VAL A 270 14.39 -3.89 -10.28
CA VAL A 270 13.65 -5.11 -9.96
C VAL A 270 12.81 -5.56 -11.14
N PHE A 271 12.15 -4.62 -11.81
CA PHE A 271 11.25 -4.90 -12.93
C PHE A 271 12.00 -5.14 -14.25
N LEU A 272 13.28 -4.79 -14.33
CA LEU A 272 14.14 -5.09 -15.48
C LEU A 272 14.77 -6.48 -15.40
N ARG A 273 14.95 -7.01 -14.18
CA ARG A 273 15.51 -8.35 -13.94
C ARG A 273 14.45 -9.44 -14.03
N ARG A 274 14.90 -10.70 -14.12
CA ARG A 274 14.04 -11.90 -14.18
C ARG A 274 14.49 -12.94 -13.16
N GLY A 275 13.53 -13.74 -12.68
CA GLY A 275 13.79 -14.84 -11.73
C GLY A 275 14.48 -14.36 -10.45
N ASN A 276 15.40 -15.17 -9.93
CA ASN A 276 16.10 -14.90 -8.67
C ASN A 276 16.80 -13.53 -8.64
N GLY A 277 17.32 -13.05 -9.77
CA GLY A 277 17.95 -11.73 -9.83
C GLY A 277 16.99 -10.56 -9.57
N ALA A 278 15.69 -10.74 -9.82
CA ALA A 278 14.67 -9.76 -9.45
C ALA A 278 14.38 -9.79 -7.95
N ASP A 279 14.35 -10.97 -7.31
CA ASP A 279 14.12 -11.09 -5.88
C ASP A 279 15.30 -10.54 -5.06
N GLU A 280 16.54 -10.82 -5.49
CA GLU A 280 17.76 -10.22 -4.92
C GLU A 280 17.73 -8.69 -5.04
N ALA A 281 17.38 -8.16 -6.23
CA ALA A 281 17.26 -6.72 -6.43
C ALA A 281 16.13 -6.10 -5.59
N TRP A 282 15.02 -6.82 -5.40
CA TRP A 282 13.93 -6.35 -4.53
C TRP A 282 14.39 -6.23 -3.09
N GLU A 283 15.11 -7.24 -2.60
CA GLU A 283 15.65 -7.24 -1.26
C GLU A 283 16.61 -6.05 -1.05
N GLU A 284 17.59 -5.90 -1.94
CA GLU A 284 18.64 -4.87 -1.86
C GLU A 284 18.09 -3.44 -2.03
N LEU A 285 17.18 -3.22 -2.97
CA LEU A 285 16.78 -1.87 -3.39
C LEU A 285 15.46 -1.40 -2.75
N VAL A 286 14.65 -2.31 -2.22
CA VAL A 286 13.31 -2.01 -1.70
C VAL A 286 13.14 -2.51 -0.28
N ALA A 287 13.27 -3.81 -0.04
CA ALA A 287 12.91 -4.40 1.26
C ALA A 287 13.88 -3.97 2.36
N ASP A 288 15.19 -4.08 2.17
CA ASP A 288 16.18 -3.73 3.19
C ASP A 288 16.23 -2.22 3.48
N PRO A 289 16.29 -1.32 2.47
CA PRO A 289 16.22 0.11 2.74
C PRO A 289 14.92 0.51 3.45
N SER A 290 13.79 -0.15 3.12
CA SER A 290 12.52 0.12 3.82
C SER A 290 12.55 -0.31 5.28
N THR A 291 13.16 -1.47 5.58
CA THR A 291 13.33 -1.97 6.95
C THR A 291 14.19 -1.01 7.77
N GLU A 292 15.32 -0.56 7.21
CA GLU A 292 16.22 0.42 7.84
C GLU A 292 15.46 1.71 8.19
N ILE A 293 14.71 2.27 7.23
CA ILE A 293 13.92 3.49 7.44
C ILE A 293 12.85 3.27 8.53
N VAL A 294 12.15 2.15 8.50
CA VAL A 294 11.11 1.83 9.49
C VAL A 294 11.73 1.62 10.88
N ALA A 295 12.84 0.90 10.98
CA ALA A 295 13.54 0.69 12.25
C ALA A 295 14.01 2.02 12.86
N GLN A 296 14.64 2.90 12.07
CA GLN A 296 15.05 4.23 12.52
C GLN A 296 13.85 5.08 12.97
N PHE A 297 12.74 5.02 12.24
CA PHE A 297 11.50 5.71 12.56
C PHE A 297 10.86 5.22 13.88
N LEU A 298 10.90 3.91 14.14
CA LEU A 298 10.37 3.32 15.38
C LEU A 298 11.26 3.63 16.58
N CYS A 299 12.58 3.69 16.40
CA CYS A 299 13.55 3.98 17.47
C CYS A 299 13.75 5.48 17.75
N ASN A 300 13.07 6.40 17.03
CA ASN A 300 13.27 7.86 17.12
C ASN A 300 14.73 8.31 16.87
N ILE A 301 15.50 7.55 16.11
CA ILE A 301 16.90 7.88 15.85
C ILE A 301 16.93 9.01 14.80
N SER A 302 17.42 10.19 15.18
CA SER A 302 17.64 11.28 14.24
C SER A 302 18.83 10.95 13.33
N PRO A 303 18.78 11.26 12.01
CA PRO A 303 19.84 10.90 11.05
C PRO A 303 21.25 11.40 11.39
N GLY A 304 21.39 12.38 12.30
CA GLY A 304 22.67 12.96 12.71
C GLY A 304 23.40 12.23 13.84
N ALA A 305 22.80 11.23 14.49
CA ALA A 305 23.41 10.53 15.63
C ALA A 305 24.44 9.45 15.24
N LEU A 306 24.52 9.08 13.95
CA LEU A 306 25.43 8.04 13.46
C LEU A 306 26.88 8.51 13.25
N LEU A 307 27.19 9.79 13.46
CA LEU A 307 28.54 10.34 13.30
C LEU A 307 29.30 10.54 14.62
N SER A 308 28.78 10.07 15.76
CA SER A 308 29.54 10.06 17.02
C SER A 308 29.36 8.74 17.79
N THR A 309 30.23 7.79 17.44
CA THR A 309 30.86 6.74 18.29
C THR A 309 30.01 5.85 19.22
N SER A 310 30.15 4.52 19.03
CA SER A 310 30.52 3.46 20.02
C SER A 310 29.77 2.12 19.74
N PRO A 311 30.34 0.92 20.03
CA PRO A 311 29.97 -0.38 19.41
C PRO A 311 28.67 -1.03 19.94
N ALA A 312 27.79 -0.25 20.58
CA ALA A 312 26.53 -0.77 21.12
C ALA A 312 25.50 -1.16 20.03
N ILE A 313 25.74 -0.77 18.77
CA ILE A 313 24.85 -1.08 17.64
C ILE A 313 25.06 -2.53 17.11
N GLU A 314 26.19 -3.18 17.43
CA GLU A 314 26.42 -4.58 17.03
C GLU A 314 25.49 -5.59 17.74
N PHE A 315 24.82 -5.20 18.83
CA PHE A 315 23.94 -6.11 19.58
C PHE A 315 22.49 -6.18 19.09
N LEU A 316 22.12 -5.43 18.04
CA LEU A 316 20.78 -5.45 17.45
C LEU A 316 20.69 -6.19 16.11
N VAL A 317 21.80 -6.80 15.63
CA VAL A 317 21.92 -7.42 14.30
C VAL A 317 22.61 -8.82 14.33
N VAL A 318 22.28 -9.69 15.30
CA VAL A 318 22.78 -11.10 15.35
C VAL A 318 21.69 -12.17 15.28
#